data_AF-A0A087TGF3-F1
#
_entry.id   AF-A0A087TGF3-F1
#
_cell.length_a   1.000
_cell.length_b   1.000
_cell.length_c   1.000
_cell.angle_alpha   90.00
_cell.angle_beta   90.00
_cell.angle_gamma   90.00
#
_symmetry.space_group_name_H-M   'P 1'
#
loop_
_entity.id
_entity.type
_entity.pdbx_description
1 polymer ?
#
loop_
_entity_poly.entity_id
_entity_poly.type
_entity_poly.pdbx_seq_one_letter_code
_entity_poly.pdbx_strand_id
1 'polypeptide(L)'
;MHHPVSARTIRHRLHQSGLSARCPLLRLPLTQNHRRLRRMWTAEWNEIVFTDESRFCLQHHDGRIRVWRHRGERMLNSCIMHRPTGPAPGIMVWGGIGYHSRTPLVRVAGTLNSQRYISEALEPVALPYFQGLPTAIFQQDNARTHVARIVQGFFVNRQIELLPWPARSPDLLPIENMWSMVAERLTQITSQAATPDQLWQRVEAAWSAVPQEHIQSLFESMPRPVAVFALLPSVAALIASNVFKREEDKAR
;
A
#
# COMPACT_ATOMS: atom_id res chain seq x y z
N MET A 1 -30.80 47.42 0.57
CA MET A 1 -30.01 46.97 1.73
C MET A 1 -29.92 45.44 1.68
N HIS A 2 -28.77 44.87 1.34
CA HIS A 2 -28.56 43.43 1.47
C HIS A 2 -28.28 43.13 2.94
N HIS A 3 -29.21 42.47 3.62
CA HIS A 3 -28.93 41.93 4.96
C HIS A 3 -28.03 40.70 4.81
N PRO A 4 -26.85 40.68 5.45
CA PRO A 4 -25.94 39.55 5.36
C PRO A 4 -26.62 38.33 6.00
N VAL A 5 -26.71 37.26 5.22
CA VAL A 5 -27.33 36.01 5.65
C VAL A 5 -26.42 35.34 6.69
N SER A 6 -26.99 34.92 7.83
CA SER A 6 -26.20 34.30 8.88
C SER A 6 -25.66 32.93 8.45
N ALA A 7 -24.45 32.56 8.91
CA ALA A 7 -23.86 31.25 8.63
C ALA A 7 -24.75 30.07 9.10
N ARG A 8 -25.58 30.31 10.12
CA ARG A 8 -26.58 29.34 10.60
C ARG A 8 -27.67 29.10 9.56
N THR A 9 -28.18 30.17 8.95
CA THR A 9 -29.18 30.10 7.88
C THR A 9 -28.64 29.36 6.66
N ILE A 10 -27.38 29.63 6.28
CA ILE A 10 -26.70 28.92 5.19
C ILE A 10 -26.59 27.42 5.48
N ARG A 11 -26.10 27.03 6.66
CA ARG A 11 -25.95 25.62 7.05
C ARG A 11 -27.29 24.88 7.08
N HIS A 12 -28.35 25.52 7.59
CA HIS A 12 -29.68 24.93 7.62
C HIS A 12 -30.24 24.68 6.22
N ARG A 13 -30.09 25.64 5.30
CA ARG A 13 -30.51 25.48 3.90
C ARG A 13 -29.74 24.36 3.19
N LEU A 14 -28.43 24.24 3.43
CA LEU A 14 -27.61 23.14 2.90
C LEU A 14 -28.06 21.78 3.43
N HIS A 15 -28.38 21.66 4.73
CA HIS A 15 -28.91 20.42 5.28
C HIS A 15 -30.31 20.08 4.75
N GLN A 16 -31.20 21.07 4.60
CA GLN A 16 -32.51 20.87 3.97
C GLN A 16 -32.40 20.39 2.52
N SER A 17 -31.34 20.76 1.80
CA SER A 17 -31.05 20.26 0.45
C SER A 17 -30.26 18.95 0.44
N GLY A 18 -30.13 18.25 1.58
CA GLY A 18 -29.42 16.98 1.69
C GLY A 18 -27.89 17.08 1.72
N LEU A 19 -27.34 18.30 1.74
CA LEU A 19 -25.88 18.51 1.77
C LEU A 19 -25.39 18.58 3.22
N SER A 20 -24.35 17.80 3.51
CA SER A 20 -23.70 17.78 4.82
C SER A 20 -22.22 18.08 4.67
N ALA A 21 -21.67 18.82 5.63
CA ALA A 21 -20.22 18.97 5.72
C ALA A 21 -19.59 17.60 5.97
N ARG A 22 -18.68 17.18 5.07
CA ARG A 22 -17.87 15.97 5.19
C ARG A 22 -16.41 16.36 5.06
N CYS A 23 -15.52 15.58 5.66
CA CYS A 23 -14.09 15.74 5.44
C CYS A 23 -13.80 15.54 3.93
N PRO A 24 -12.98 16.39 3.31
CA PRO A 24 -12.60 16.21 1.92
C PRO A 24 -11.77 14.94 1.75
N LEU A 25 -11.97 14.24 0.64
CA LEU A 25 -11.14 13.11 0.26
C LEU A 25 -9.78 13.61 -0.25
N LEU A 26 -8.70 13.24 0.42
CA LEU A 26 -7.34 13.56 0.00
C LEU A 26 -6.85 12.49 -1.00
N ARG A 27 -6.41 12.91 -2.19
CA ARG A 27 -5.82 12.03 -3.22
C ARG A 27 -4.57 12.66 -3.81
N LEU A 28 -3.64 11.82 -4.24
CA LEU A 28 -2.47 12.29 -5.00
C LEU A 28 -2.91 12.90 -6.34
N PRO A 29 -2.33 14.04 -6.76
CA PRO A 29 -2.63 14.62 -8.06
C PRO A 29 -2.11 13.71 -9.19
N LEU A 30 -3.02 13.20 -10.01
CA LEU A 30 -2.73 12.37 -11.16
C LEU A 30 -2.70 13.20 -12.45
N THR A 31 -1.64 13.05 -13.24
CA THR A 31 -1.55 13.60 -14.59
C THR A 31 -2.50 12.87 -15.54
N GLN A 32 -2.80 13.47 -16.70
CA GLN A 32 -3.63 12.82 -17.73
C GLN A 32 -3.01 11.49 -18.19
N ASN A 33 -1.68 11.41 -18.27
CA ASN A 33 -0.99 10.18 -18.61
C ASN A 33 -1.14 9.09 -17.53
N HIS A 34 -1.07 9.45 -16.24
CA HIS A 34 -1.35 8.49 -15.16
C HIS A 34 -2.77 7.92 -15.25
N ARG A 35 -3.76 8.76 -15.56
CA ARG A 35 -5.16 8.31 -15.73
C ARG A 35 -5.33 7.40 -16.94
N ARG A 36 -4.64 7.70 -18.04
CA ARG A 36 -4.67 6.85 -19.24
C ARG A 36 -4.07 5.48 -18.96
N LEU A 37 -2.86 5.41 -18.40
CA LEU A 37 -2.19 4.15 -18.11
C LEU A 37 -3.01 3.25 -17.17
N ARG A 38 -3.66 3.84 -16.17
CA ARG A 38 -4.58 3.13 -15.27
C ARG A 38 -5.82 2.53 -15.95
N ARG A 39 -6.23 3.04 -17.13
CA ARG A 39 -7.40 2.56 -17.89
C ARG A 39 -7.05 1.52 -18.94
N MET A 40 -5.76 1.24 -19.16
CA MET A 40 -5.30 0.33 -20.20
C MET A 40 -5.11 -1.11 -19.70
N TRP A 41 -5.44 -1.36 -18.45
CA TRP A 41 -5.33 -2.69 -17.87
C TRP A 41 -6.46 -3.59 -18.35
N THR A 42 -6.08 -4.76 -18.84
CA THR A 42 -6.97 -5.78 -19.39
C THR A 42 -6.90 -7.09 -18.61
N ALA A 43 -5.92 -7.25 -17.71
CA ALA A 43 -5.77 -8.44 -16.89
C ALA A 43 -6.88 -8.49 -15.83
N GLU A 44 -7.47 -9.67 -15.65
CA GLU A 44 -8.42 -9.90 -14.58
C GLU A 44 -7.69 -9.86 -13.23
N TRP A 45 -8.28 -9.19 -12.24
CA TRP A 45 -7.62 -8.97 -10.96
C TRP A 45 -7.22 -10.26 -10.25
N ASN A 46 -8.00 -11.33 -10.47
CA ASN A 46 -7.77 -12.63 -9.86
C ASN A 46 -6.49 -13.34 -10.34
N GLU A 47 -5.94 -12.92 -11.48
CA GLU A 47 -4.67 -13.43 -12.03
C GLU A 47 -3.46 -12.66 -11.50
N ILE A 48 -3.67 -11.52 -10.84
CA ILE A 48 -2.58 -10.67 -10.35
C ILE A 48 -2.26 -11.01 -8.89
N VAL A 49 -0.98 -11.15 -8.60
CA VAL A 49 -0.47 -11.22 -7.23
C VAL A 49 0.15 -9.87 -6.88
N PHE A 50 -0.40 -9.22 -5.86
CA PHE A 50 0.06 -7.93 -5.37
C PHE A 50 1.08 -8.14 -4.27
N THR A 51 2.23 -7.47 -4.37
CA THR A 51 3.30 -7.53 -3.37
C THR A 51 3.71 -6.13 -2.93
N ASP A 52 4.09 -6.01 -1.66
CA ASP A 52 4.43 -4.73 -1.06
C ASP A 52 5.20 -4.91 0.26
N GLU A 53 5.84 -3.83 0.72
CA GLU A 53 6.43 -3.74 2.04
C GLU A 53 5.63 -2.85 2.99
N SER A 54 5.48 -3.28 4.24
CA SER A 54 4.84 -2.49 5.28
C SER A 54 5.66 -2.43 6.57
N ARG A 55 5.48 -1.33 7.33
CA ARG A 55 6.16 -1.12 8.60
C ARG A 55 5.17 -1.20 9.76
N PHE A 56 5.43 -2.12 10.70
CA PHE A 56 4.71 -2.22 11.96
C PHE A 56 5.57 -1.68 13.11
N CYS A 57 5.00 -0.84 13.96
CA CYS A 57 5.70 -0.20 15.08
C CYS A 57 5.31 -0.85 16.43
N LEU A 58 6.25 -0.92 17.37
CA LEU A 58 6.05 -1.46 18.72
C LEU A 58 5.06 -0.61 19.53
N GLN A 59 5.15 0.70 19.38
CA GLN A 59 4.21 1.65 19.97
C GLN A 59 3.28 2.16 18.87
N HIS A 60 2.05 1.65 18.85
CA HIS A 60 1.00 2.18 18.00
C HIS A 60 0.19 3.21 18.80
N HIS A 61 0.38 4.49 18.48
CA HIS A 61 -0.53 5.54 18.92
C HIS A 61 -1.32 5.98 17.69
N ASP A 62 -2.60 5.62 17.62
CA ASP A 62 -3.53 6.04 16.56
C ASP A 62 -3.87 7.56 16.61
N GLY A 63 -3.25 8.28 17.55
CA GLY A 63 -3.47 9.70 17.80
C GLY A 63 -4.83 10.01 18.44
N ARG A 64 -5.63 8.99 18.81
CA ARG A 64 -6.98 9.15 19.39
C ARG A 64 -6.98 9.12 20.91
N ILE A 65 -5.82 8.96 21.55
CA ILE A 65 -5.70 9.10 23.01
C ILE A 65 -6.10 10.52 23.42
N ARG A 66 -7.16 10.62 24.22
CA ARG A 66 -7.65 11.88 24.79
C ARG A 66 -7.32 11.91 26.28
N VAL A 67 -6.81 13.05 26.74
CA VAL A 67 -6.59 13.32 28.16
C VAL A 67 -7.56 14.41 28.60
N TRP A 68 -8.29 14.17 29.69
CA TRP A 68 -9.12 15.18 30.35
C TRP A 68 -8.24 16.10 31.19
N ARG A 69 -8.35 17.42 31.00
CA ARG A 69 -7.58 18.41 31.76
C ARG A 69 -8.25 19.79 31.77
N HIS A 70 -7.96 20.60 32.78
CA HIS A 70 -8.37 22.00 32.85
C HIS A 70 -7.50 22.91 31.96
N ARG A 71 -7.98 24.14 31.73
CA ARG A 71 -7.26 25.15 30.94
C ARG A 71 -5.99 25.57 31.69
N GLY A 72 -4.83 25.39 31.05
CA GLY A 72 -3.51 25.70 31.64
C GLY A 72 -2.71 24.46 32.02
N GLU A 73 -3.35 23.30 32.22
CA GLU A 73 -2.72 22.06 32.67
C GLU A 73 -1.99 21.28 31.57
N ARG A 74 -1.71 21.92 30.42
CA ARG A 74 -1.13 21.22 29.26
C ARG A 74 0.24 20.61 29.55
N MET A 75 0.99 21.21 30.49
CA MET A 75 2.37 20.80 30.80
C MET A 75 2.47 19.85 32.01
N LEU A 76 1.34 19.37 32.57
CA LEU A 76 1.41 18.33 33.59
C LEU A 76 1.93 17.02 32.99
N ASN A 77 2.77 16.29 33.71
CA ASN A 77 3.34 15.02 33.24
C ASN A 77 2.25 14.00 32.86
N SER A 78 1.11 13.99 33.56
CA SER A 78 -0.06 13.16 33.23
C SER A 78 -0.76 13.55 31.91
N CYS A 79 -0.48 14.74 31.40
CA CYS A 79 -1.04 15.31 30.17
C CYS A 79 -0.03 15.34 29.01
N ILE A 80 1.19 14.84 29.22
CA ILE A 80 2.27 14.80 28.25
C ILE A 80 2.50 13.35 27.84
N MET A 81 2.35 13.06 26.55
CA MET A 81 2.89 11.85 25.95
C MET A 81 4.19 12.20 25.24
N HIS A 82 5.29 11.56 25.66
CA HIS A 82 6.57 11.70 24.98
C HIS A 82 6.51 11.01 23.62
N ARG A 83 6.80 11.75 22.55
CA ARG A 83 7.03 11.16 21.24
C ARG A 83 8.50 10.72 21.16
N PRO A 84 8.79 9.49 20.69
CA PRO A 84 10.16 9.11 20.38
C PRO A 84 10.80 10.12 19.43
N THR A 85 12.05 10.52 19.69
CA THR A 85 12.82 11.46 18.84
C THR A 85 13.51 10.78 17.65
N GLY A 86 13.49 9.44 17.58
CA GLY A 86 13.99 8.64 16.45
C GLY A 86 12.88 7.86 15.72
N PRO A 87 13.21 7.07 14.68
CA PRO A 87 12.25 6.19 14.02
C PRO A 87 11.56 5.31 15.06
N ALA A 88 10.23 5.27 15.03
CA ALA A 88 9.48 4.42 15.95
C ALA A 88 10.02 2.98 15.84
N PRO A 89 10.45 2.36 16.94
CA PRO A 89 11.04 1.04 16.89
C PRO A 89 9.96 0.06 16.42
N GLY A 90 10.34 -0.82 15.51
CA GLY A 90 9.39 -1.58 14.72
C GLY A 90 10.07 -2.52 13.74
N ILE A 91 9.27 -3.23 12.98
CA ILE A 91 9.71 -4.18 11.96
C ILE A 91 9.23 -3.75 10.59
N MET A 92 10.04 -4.04 9.57
CA MET A 92 9.64 -3.97 8.17
C MET A 92 9.31 -5.39 7.73
N VAL A 93 8.21 -5.56 7.01
CA VAL A 93 7.80 -6.85 6.46
C VAL A 93 7.54 -6.72 4.96
N TRP A 94 7.76 -7.80 4.23
CA TRP A 94 7.36 -7.96 2.85
C TRP A 94 6.36 -9.11 2.75
N GLY A 95 5.35 -8.96 1.89
CA GLY A 95 4.38 -10.02 1.63
C GLY A 95 3.69 -9.85 0.30
N GLY A 96 2.96 -10.89 -0.09
CA GLY A 96 2.14 -10.93 -1.30
C GLY A 96 0.78 -11.55 -1.07
N ILE A 97 -0.23 -11.05 -1.76
CA ILE A 97 -1.58 -11.62 -1.79
C ILE A 97 -2.00 -11.91 -3.23
N GLY A 98 -2.62 -13.07 -3.44
CA GLY A 98 -3.35 -13.44 -4.63
C GLY A 98 -4.80 -13.73 -4.29
N TYR A 99 -5.64 -13.92 -5.31
CA TYR A 99 -7.07 -14.18 -5.10
C TYR A 99 -7.33 -15.49 -4.32
N HIS A 100 -6.55 -16.53 -4.59
CA HIS A 100 -6.72 -17.86 -3.98
C HIS A 100 -5.74 -18.17 -2.85
N SER A 101 -4.73 -17.33 -2.62
CA SER A 101 -3.68 -17.61 -1.65
C SER A 101 -2.94 -16.35 -1.23
N ARG A 102 -1.94 -16.51 -0.35
CA ARG A 102 -1.02 -15.46 0.09
C ARG A 102 0.36 -16.06 0.28
N THR A 103 1.39 -15.24 0.20
CA THR A 103 2.75 -15.65 0.51
C THR A 103 2.94 -15.78 2.03
N PRO A 104 3.92 -16.56 2.48
CA PRO A 104 4.57 -16.33 3.77
C PRO A 104 5.05 -14.86 3.87
N LEU A 105 5.08 -14.31 5.08
CA LEU A 105 5.72 -13.01 5.30
C LEU A 105 7.22 -13.15 5.39
N VAL A 106 7.92 -12.12 4.95
CA VAL A 106 9.37 -11.97 5.12
C VAL A 106 9.63 -10.82 6.07
N ARG A 107 10.41 -11.06 7.12
CA ARG A 107 10.91 -10.00 7.99
C ARG A 107 12.14 -9.36 7.36
N VAL A 108 12.03 -8.08 7.03
CA VAL A 108 13.13 -7.32 6.42
C VAL A 108 13.92 -6.59 7.50
N ALA A 109 15.22 -6.88 7.57
CA ALA A 109 16.12 -6.20 8.51
C ALA A 109 16.69 -4.90 7.90
N GLY A 110 16.39 -3.74 8.48
CA GLY A 110 16.95 -2.46 8.00
C GLY A 110 16.45 -2.06 6.60
N THR A 111 17.31 -1.41 5.82
CA THR A 111 16.96 -0.93 4.46
C THR A 111 17.05 -2.04 3.43
N LEU A 112 15.95 -2.30 2.72
CA LEU A 112 15.90 -3.23 1.61
C LEU A 112 16.55 -2.58 0.38
N ASN A 113 17.62 -3.19 -0.15
CA ASN A 113 18.21 -2.79 -1.43
C ASN A 113 17.86 -3.83 -2.50
N SER A 114 18.15 -3.55 -3.76
CA SER A 114 17.79 -4.45 -4.88
C SER A 114 18.35 -5.87 -4.76
N GLN A 115 19.58 -6.03 -4.25
CA GLN A 115 20.17 -7.37 -4.07
C GLN A 115 19.46 -8.14 -2.97
N ARG A 116 19.20 -7.47 -1.85
CA ARG A 116 18.50 -8.04 -0.70
C ARG A 116 17.04 -8.32 -1.02
N TYR A 117 16.40 -7.50 -1.85
CA TYR A 117 15.06 -7.78 -2.37
C TYR A 117 15.02 -9.13 -3.09
N ILE A 118 16.02 -9.40 -3.94
CA ILE A 118 16.15 -10.70 -4.60
C ILE A 118 16.39 -11.81 -3.58
N SER A 119 17.43 -11.70 -2.74
CA SER A 119 17.87 -12.80 -1.89
C SER A 119 16.98 -13.06 -0.66
N GLU A 120 16.24 -12.06 -0.17
CA GLU A 120 15.41 -12.17 1.03
C GLU A 120 13.92 -12.35 0.72
N ALA A 121 13.41 -11.75 -0.37
CA ALA A 121 11.99 -11.80 -0.71
C ALA A 121 11.71 -12.61 -1.98
N LEU A 122 12.37 -12.28 -3.10
CA LEU A 122 12.01 -12.88 -4.38
C LEU A 122 12.42 -14.35 -4.49
N GLU A 123 13.68 -14.69 -4.25
CA GLU A 123 14.18 -16.06 -4.38
C GLU A 123 13.58 -17.04 -3.36
N PRO A 124 13.58 -16.75 -2.05
CA PRO A 124 13.13 -17.74 -1.07
C PRO A 124 11.60 -17.82 -0.95
N VAL A 125 10.86 -16.77 -1.30
CA VAL A 125 9.40 -16.69 -1.04
C VAL A 125 8.59 -16.47 -2.30
N ALA A 126 8.87 -15.44 -3.09
CA ALA A 126 8.08 -15.17 -4.28
C ALA A 126 8.20 -16.29 -5.32
N LEU A 127 9.42 -16.68 -5.67
CA LEU A 127 9.67 -17.63 -6.74
C LEU A 127 8.99 -19.00 -6.49
N PRO A 128 9.12 -19.65 -5.31
CA PRO A 128 8.38 -20.88 -5.01
C PRO A 128 6.87 -20.68 -5.02
N TYR A 129 6.38 -19.54 -4.54
CA TYR A 129 4.95 -19.22 -4.55
C TYR A 129 4.39 -19.10 -5.97
N PHE A 130 5.11 -18.42 -6.87
CA PHE A 130 4.71 -18.25 -8.27
C PHE A 130 4.81 -19.53 -9.10
N GLN A 131 5.74 -20.43 -8.77
CA GLN A 131 5.78 -21.75 -9.41
C GLN A 131 4.50 -22.56 -9.17
N GLY A 132 3.78 -22.29 -8.07
CA GLY A 132 2.45 -22.85 -7.81
C GLY A 132 1.30 -22.15 -8.56
N LEU A 133 1.58 -21.05 -9.27
CA LEU A 133 0.60 -20.18 -9.93
C LEU A 133 1.08 -19.80 -11.36
N PRO A 134 1.10 -20.74 -12.31
CA PRO A 134 1.79 -20.57 -13.59
C PRO A 134 1.18 -19.49 -14.51
N THR A 135 -0.07 -19.07 -14.27
CA THR A 135 -0.75 -18.01 -15.02
C THR A 135 -0.76 -16.67 -14.27
N ALA A 136 -0.12 -16.59 -13.11
CA ALA A 136 -0.17 -15.39 -12.29
C ALA A 136 0.79 -14.30 -12.79
N ILE A 137 0.31 -13.07 -12.76
CA ILE A 137 1.08 -11.88 -13.09
C ILE A 137 1.59 -11.25 -11.79
N PHE A 138 2.90 -11.00 -11.72
CA PHE A 138 3.55 -10.41 -10.57
C PHE A 138 3.41 -8.88 -10.57
N GLN A 139 2.86 -8.31 -9.50
CA GLN A 139 2.81 -6.87 -9.29
C GLN A 139 3.76 -6.44 -8.16
N GLN A 140 4.60 -5.46 -8.48
CA GLN A 140 5.40 -4.66 -7.54
C GLN A 140 5.23 -3.18 -7.88
N ASP A 141 5.53 -2.31 -6.92
CA ASP A 141 5.56 -0.87 -7.15
C ASP A 141 6.80 -0.42 -7.96
N ASN A 142 6.91 0.88 -8.22
CA ASN A 142 8.03 1.46 -8.96
C ASN A 142 9.14 2.01 -8.05
N ALA A 143 9.33 1.45 -6.84
CA ALA A 143 10.46 1.81 -6.01
C ALA A 143 11.78 1.57 -6.76
N ARG A 144 12.79 2.41 -6.53
CA ARG A 144 14.10 2.31 -7.20
C ARG A 144 14.73 0.91 -7.05
N THR A 145 14.47 0.28 -5.92
CA THR A 145 14.89 -1.08 -5.60
C THR A 145 14.32 -2.10 -6.57
N HIS A 146 13.03 -1.96 -6.92
CA HIS A 146 12.22 -2.90 -7.70
C HIS A 146 12.44 -2.74 -9.22
N VAL A 147 12.69 -1.52 -9.68
CA VAL A 147 12.96 -1.23 -11.10
C VAL A 147 14.45 -1.33 -11.47
N ALA A 148 15.32 -1.65 -10.51
CA ALA A 148 16.75 -1.81 -10.75
C ALA A 148 17.01 -2.93 -11.77
N ARG A 149 18.05 -2.76 -12.60
CA ARG A 149 18.41 -3.70 -13.67
C ARG A 149 18.56 -5.15 -13.18
N ILE A 150 19.11 -5.36 -11.99
CA ILE A 150 19.30 -6.70 -11.42
C ILE A 150 17.97 -7.38 -11.08
N VAL A 151 16.98 -6.62 -10.62
CA VAL A 151 15.64 -7.13 -10.29
C VAL A 151 14.85 -7.40 -11.57
N GLN A 152 14.89 -6.49 -12.54
CA GLN A 152 14.26 -6.71 -13.84
C GLN A 152 14.86 -7.93 -14.55
N GLY A 153 16.19 -8.08 -14.52
CA GLY A 153 16.88 -9.26 -15.05
C GLY A 153 16.49 -10.56 -14.33
N PHE A 154 16.24 -10.53 -13.02
CA PHE A 154 15.72 -11.67 -12.27
C PHE A 154 14.37 -12.15 -12.82
N PHE A 155 13.40 -11.26 -13.00
CA PHE A 155 12.07 -11.64 -13.52
C PHE A 155 12.14 -12.20 -14.94
N VAL A 156 12.96 -11.59 -15.83
CA VAL A 156 13.20 -12.10 -17.18
C VAL A 156 13.82 -13.51 -17.15
N ASN A 157 14.87 -13.71 -16.35
CA ASN A 157 15.57 -14.99 -16.26
C ASN A 157 14.72 -16.10 -15.63
N ARG A 158 13.79 -15.74 -14.75
CA ARG A 158 12.84 -16.68 -14.11
C ARG A 158 11.53 -16.83 -14.88
N GLN A 159 11.38 -16.16 -16.02
CA GLN A 159 10.17 -16.18 -16.85
C GLN A 159 8.91 -15.79 -16.07
N ILE A 160 9.04 -14.86 -15.12
CA ILE A 160 7.92 -14.33 -14.35
C ILE A 160 7.39 -13.10 -15.08
N GLU A 161 6.09 -13.10 -15.37
CA GLU A 161 5.43 -11.96 -15.99
C GLU A 161 5.24 -10.83 -14.97
N LEU A 162 5.74 -9.64 -15.28
CA LEU A 162 5.55 -8.44 -14.48
C LEU A 162 4.40 -7.59 -15.00
N LEU A 163 3.50 -7.20 -14.12
CA LEU A 163 2.44 -6.24 -14.42
C LEU A 163 3.05 -4.84 -14.64
N PRO A 164 2.82 -4.20 -15.80
CA PRO A 164 3.23 -2.81 -16.00
C PRO A 164 2.46 -1.87 -15.05
N TRP A 165 3.13 -1.43 -13.97
CA TRP A 165 2.51 -0.61 -12.94
C TRP A 165 2.70 0.90 -13.18
N PRO A 166 1.64 1.73 -13.22
CA PRO A 166 1.75 3.17 -13.38
C PRO A 166 2.21 3.83 -12.08
N ALA A 167 3.14 4.77 -12.21
CA ALA A 167 3.62 5.57 -11.09
C ALA A 167 2.48 6.25 -10.31
N ARG A 168 2.63 6.35 -8.99
CA ARG A 168 1.69 6.98 -8.05
C ARG A 168 0.30 6.30 -8.05
N SER A 169 0.29 4.98 -7.87
CA SER A 169 -0.96 4.22 -7.75
C SER A 169 -1.10 3.38 -6.48
N PRO A 170 -0.85 3.95 -5.29
CA PRO A 170 -1.03 3.22 -4.04
C PRO A 170 -2.50 2.86 -3.77
N ASP A 171 -3.45 3.64 -4.28
CA ASP A 171 -4.89 3.39 -4.18
C ASP A 171 -5.38 2.16 -4.95
N LEU A 172 -4.50 1.49 -5.70
CA LEU A 172 -4.81 0.29 -6.49
C LEU A 172 -4.13 -0.96 -5.90
N LEU A 173 -3.54 -0.88 -4.72
CA LEU A 173 -2.88 -2.00 -4.05
C LEU A 173 -3.84 -2.63 -3.02
N PRO A 174 -4.54 -3.73 -3.33
CA PRO A 174 -5.41 -4.41 -2.36
C PRO A 174 -4.62 -4.87 -1.12
N ILE A 175 -3.30 -5.07 -1.25
CA ILE A 175 -2.43 -5.44 -0.14
C ILE A 175 -2.34 -4.36 0.97
N GLU A 176 -2.59 -3.09 0.66
CA GLU A 176 -2.69 -2.02 1.67
C GLU A 176 -3.89 -2.24 2.62
N ASN A 177 -5.00 -2.75 2.08
CA ASN A 177 -6.15 -3.13 2.90
C ASN A 177 -5.84 -4.39 3.72
N MET A 178 -5.06 -5.33 3.19
CA MET A 178 -4.56 -6.47 3.95
C MET A 178 -3.67 -6.02 5.13
N TRP A 179 -2.77 -5.05 4.93
CA TRP A 179 -1.98 -4.46 6.02
C TRP A 179 -2.87 -3.83 7.10
N SER A 180 -3.96 -3.17 6.69
CA SER A 180 -4.94 -2.61 7.61
C SER A 180 -5.66 -3.69 8.44
N MET A 181 -6.06 -4.80 7.82
CA MET A 181 -6.67 -5.95 8.51
C MET A 181 -5.72 -6.61 9.52
N VAL A 182 -4.43 -6.65 9.21
CA VAL A 182 -3.39 -7.13 10.12
C VAL A 182 -3.23 -6.15 11.28
N ALA A 183 -3.10 -4.85 11.00
CA ALA A 183 -2.99 -3.81 12.02
C ALA A 183 -4.18 -3.83 12.99
N GLU A 184 -5.41 -3.96 12.48
CA GLU A 184 -6.62 -4.06 13.28
C GLU A 184 -6.57 -5.24 14.24
N ARG A 185 -6.18 -6.43 13.78
CA ARG A 185 -6.00 -7.61 14.63
C ARG A 185 -4.96 -7.38 15.73
N LEU A 186 -3.88 -6.67 15.43
CA LEU A 186 -2.87 -6.32 16.45
C LEU A 186 -3.44 -5.37 17.51
N THR A 187 -4.34 -4.44 17.15
CA THR A 187 -4.97 -3.54 18.13
C THR A 187 -5.93 -4.25 19.09
N GLN A 188 -6.46 -5.40 18.71
CA GLN A 188 -7.32 -6.22 19.57
C GLN A 188 -6.52 -6.97 20.65
N ILE A 189 -5.20 -7.09 20.50
CA ILE A 189 -4.33 -7.71 21.49
C ILE A 189 -4.05 -6.69 22.60
N THR A 190 -4.55 -6.96 23.81
CA THR A 190 -4.49 -6.03 24.96
C THR A 190 -3.08 -5.79 25.49
N SER A 191 -2.16 -6.74 25.32
CA SER A 191 -0.75 -6.55 25.70
C SER A 191 0.03 -5.89 24.56
N GLN A 192 0.89 -4.91 24.86
CA GLN A 192 1.83 -4.39 23.86
C GLN A 192 2.98 -5.37 23.63
N ALA A 193 3.52 -5.41 22.40
CA ALA A 193 4.74 -6.17 22.13
C ALA A 193 5.93 -5.45 22.76
N ALA A 194 6.72 -6.15 23.57
CA ALA A 194 7.88 -5.56 24.26
C ALA A 194 9.13 -5.55 23.38
N THR A 195 9.21 -6.44 22.37
CA THR A 195 10.39 -6.57 21.50
C THR A 195 9.99 -6.69 20.01
N PRO A 196 10.89 -6.34 19.07
CA PRO A 196 10.65 -6.54 17.64
C PRO A 196 10.35 -7.99 17.26
N ASP A 197 10.88 -8.97 17.99
CA ASP A 197 10.65 -10.40 17.74
C ASP A 197 9.25 -10.83 18.17
N GLN A 198 8.78 -10.34 19.32
CA GLN A 198 7.38 -10.55 19.73
C GLN A 198 6.41 -9.87 18.76
N LEU A 199 6.77 -8.67 18.27
CA LEU A 199 5.97 -7.98 17.26
C LEU A 199 5.92 -8.79 15.95
N TRP A 200 7.05 -9.35 15.52
CA TRP A 200 7.12 -10.22 14.34
C TRP A 200 6.17 -11.41 14.45
N GLN A 201 6.25 -12.16 15.56
CA GLN A 201 5.38 -13.33 15.77
C GLN A 201 3.89 -12.96 15.72
N ARG A 202 3.52 -11.81 16.28
CA ARG A 202 2.13 -11.33 16.26
C ARG A 202 1.70 -10.90 14.86
N VAL A 203 2.55 -10.21 14.11
CA VAL A 203 2.27 -9.80 12.72
C VAL A 203 2.13 -11.03 11.84
N GLU A 204 3.02 -12.00 11.97
CA GLU A 204 2.99 -13.27 11.24
C GLU A 204 1.73 -14.10 11.54
N ALA A 205 1.37 -14.20 12.82
CA ALA A 205 0.13 -14.85 13.25
C ALA A 205 -1.11 -14.12 12.72
N ALA A 206 -1.15 -12.79 12.83
CA ALA A 206 -2.27 -11.98 12.37
C ALA A 206 -2.45 -12.05 10.84
N TRP A 207 -1.36 -12.02 10.08
CA TRP A 207 -1.34 -12.24 8.62
C TRP A 207 -1.92 -13.60 8.26
N SER A 208 -1.46 -14.65 8.93
CA SER A 208 -1.92 -16.02 8.69
C SER A 208 -3.38 -16.24 9.09
N ALA A 209 -3.87 -15.48 10.08
CA ALA A 209 -5.23 -15.58 10.60
C ALA A 209 -6.27 -14.76 9.81
N VAL A 210 -5.88 -13.97 8.80
CA VAL A 210 -6.86 -13.33 7.92
C VAL A 210 -7.56 -14.42 7.08
N PRO A 211 -8.90 -14.53 7.06
CA PRO A 211 -9.57 -15.48 6.18
C PRO A 211 -9.32 -15.19 4.70
N GLN A 212 -9.18 -16.22 3.85
CA GLN A 212 -8.97 -16.02 2.41
C GLN A 212 -10.17 -15.33 1.73
N GLU A 213 -11.39 -15.55 2.23
CA GLU A 213 -12.62 -14.86 1.80
C GLU A 213 -12.53 -13.33 1.93
N HIS A 214 -11.83 -12.82 2.95
CA HIS A 214 -11.62 -11.39 3.11
C HIS A 214 -10.67 -10.87 2.04
N ILE A 215 -9.64 -11.65 1.68
CA ILE A 215 -8.72 -11.30 0.58
C ILE A 215 -9.51 -11.28 -0.73
N GLN A 216 -10.31 -12.32 -1.03
CA GLN A 216 -11.15 -12.37 -2.22
C GLN A 216 -12.07 -11.16 -2.33
N SER A 217 -12.70 -10.75 -1.24
CA SER A 217 -13.55 -9.55 -1.19
C SER A 217 -12.79 -8.27 -1.60
N LEU A 218 -11.49 -8.17 -1.29
CA LEU A 218 -10.65 -7.04 -1.73
C LEU A 218 -10.52 -7.02 -3.24
N PHE A 219 -10.26 -8.17 -3.86
CA PHE A 219 -10.16 -8.32 -5.31
C PHE A 219 -11.51 -8.07 -6.00
N GLU A 220 -12.61 -8.56 -5.46
CA GLU A 220 -13.97 -8.33 -5.99
C GLU A 220 -14.40 -6.87 -5.91
N SER A 221 -13.92 -6.15 -4.88
CA SER A 221 -14.18 -4.71 -4.72
C SER A 221 -13.37 -3.84 -5.69
N MET A 222 -12.35 -4.40 -6.34
CA MET A 222 -11.52 -3.65 -7.27
C MET A 222 -12.33 -3.26 -8.52
N PRO A 223 -12.14 -2.03 -9.03
CA PRO A 223 -12.87 -1.58 -10.20
C PRO A 223 -12.56 -2.50 -11.37
N ARG A 224 -13.58 -3.04 -12.04
CA ARG A 224 -13.37 -3.93 -13.19
C ARG A 224 -12.38 -3.30 -14.18
N PRO A 225 -11.40 -4.06 -14.69
CA PRO A 225 -10.54 -3.58 -15.76
C PRO A 225 -11.44 -3.10 -16.89
N VAL A 226 -11.31 -1.83 -17.26
CA VAL A 226 -12.09 -1.32 -18.40
C VAL A 226 -11.39 -1.87 -19.63
N ALA A 227 -11.97 -2.89 -20.25
CA ALA A 227 -11.55 -3.39 -21.55
C ALA A 227 -11.72 -2.27 -22.60
N VAL A 228 -10.73 -1.39 -22.68
CA VAL A 228 -10.59 -0.50 -23.84
C VAL A 228 -9.88 -1.33 -24.88
N PHE A 229 -10.64 -1.72 -25.91
CA PHE A 229 -10.24 -2.52 -27.07
C PHE A 229 -8.74 -2.57 -27.35
N ALA A 230 -8.26 -3.80 -27.54
CA ALA A 230 -6.98 -4.12 -28.14
C ALA A 230 -6.68 -3.17 -29.31
N LEU A 231 -5.47 -2.62 -29.33
CA LEU A 231 -4.65 -2.52 -30.53
C LEU A 231 -3.25 -1.98 -30.18
N LEU A 232 -2.26 -2.80 -30.52
CA LEU A 232 -0.84 -2.55 -30.82
C LEU A 232 0.21 -2.88 -29.73
N PRO A 233 1.21 -3.72 -30.05
CA PRO A 233 2.42 -4.00 -29.25
C PRO A 233 3.29 -2.77 -28.91
N SER A 234 2.91 -1.57 -29.35
CA SER A 234 3.73 -0.37 -29.29
C SER A 234 3.73 0.30 -27.90
N VAL A 235 2.78 -0.01 -27.02
CA VAL A 235 2.66 0.67 -25.72
C VAL A 235 3.71 0.19 -24.71
N ALA A 236 4.05 -1.10 -24.72
CA ALA A 236 5.14 -1.64 -23.90
C ALA A 236 6.49 -0.98 -24.25
N ALA A 237 6.75 -0.76 -25.55
CA ALA A 237 7.92 -0.03 -26.02
C ALA A 237 7.91 1.45 -25.60
N LEU A 238 6.73 2.08 -25.50
CA LEU A 238 6.62 3.50 -25.12
C LEU A 238 6.81 3.73 -23.61
N ILE A 239 6.42 2.76 -22.77
CA ILE A 239 6.66 2.81 -21.31
C ILE A 239 8.15 2.56 -21.03
N ALA A 240 8.76 1.55 -21.66
CA ALA A 240 10.19 1.29 -21.55
C ALA A 240 11.04 2.48 -22.05
N SER A 241 10.65 3.11 -23.16
CA SER A 241 11.39 4.24 -23.74
C SER A 241 11.29 5.54 -22.93
N ASN A 242 10.17 5.78 -22.23
CA ASN A 242 10.00 6.98 -21.39
C ASN A 242 10.66 6.84 -20.00
N VAL A 243 10.92 5.62 -19.54
CA VAL A 243 11.77 5.37 -18.37
C VAL A 243 13.24 5.64 -18.73
N PHE A 244 13.71 5.17 -19.88
CA PHE A 244 15.09 5.39 -20.34
C PHE A 244 15.41 6.85 -20.67
N LYS A 245 14.52 7.59 -21.36
CA LYS A 245 14.77 9.01 -21.68
C LYS A 245 14.87 9.94 -20.47
N ARG A 246 14.28 9.57 -19.32
CA ARG A 246 14.36 10.38 -18.09
C ARG A 246 15.70 10.25 -17.35
N GLU A 247 16.53 9.27 -17.69
CA GLU A 247 17.87 9.12 -17.12
C GLU A 247 18.94 9.88 -17.94
N GLU A 248 18.80 10.00 -19.26
CA GLU A 248 19.74 10.78 -20.08
C GLU A 248 19.66 12.30 -19.82
N ASP A 249 18.46 12.84 -19.58
CA ASP A 249 18.27 14.28 -19.31
C ASP A 249 18.67 14.72 -17.89
N LYS A 250 19.11 13.78 -17.02
CA LYS A 250 19.62 14.07 -15.67
C LYS A 250 21.13 13.87 -15.51
N ALA A 251 21.80 13.43 -16.58
CA ALA A 251 23.25 13.22 -16.62
C ALA A 251 23.99 14.30 -17.43
N ARG A 252 23.35 15.44 -17.73
CA ARG A 252 23.98 16.65 -18.26
C ARG A 252 23.85 17.82 -17.30
#